data_AF-A0A2N6G0U7-F1
#
_entry.id   AF-A0A2N6G0U7-F1
#
_cell.length_a   1.000
_cell.length_b   1.000
_cell.length_c   1.000
_cell.angle_alpha   90.00
_cell.angle_beta   90.00
_cell.angle_gamma   90.00
#
_symmetry.space_group_name_H-M   'P 1'
#
loop_
_entity.id
_entity.type
_entity.pdbx_description
1 polymer ?
#
loop_
_entity_poly.entity_id
_entity_poly.type
_entity_poly.pdbx_seq_one_letter_code
_entity_poly.pdbx_strand_id
1 'polypeptide(L)'
;MKDNKNNNGEIDFKYRKSILKTLIISTLLIFAAFVIIEKYFLENEFKKQILNSFGVSIIKKENELNKLIFDTENTLKYISNLKIFKEAVANNNLQELKTLFLTISQTNIYFMQLRFVDNQGKEQLRVDRSSLSVNPTNVTKNNLQDKSNRDYFIESKKMSDIYISNLDLNIENGHI
;
A
#
# COMPACT_ATOMS: atom_id res chain seq x y z
N MET A 1 40.22 59.70 -63.28
CA MET A 1 38.82 59.90 -62.83
C MET A 1 38.00 58.64 -63.17
N LYS A 2 38.34 57.51 -62.54
CA LYS A 2 37.61 56.24 -62.57
C LYS A 2 37.76 55.63 -61.18
N ASP A 3 36.80 54.81 -60.79
CA ASP A 3 36.80 53.96 -59.58
C ASP A 3 36.24 54.55 -58.28
N ASN A 4 34.99 55.08 -58.32
CA ASN A 4 34.23 55.32 -57.08
C ASN A 4 32.78 54.77 -57.11
N LYS A 5 32.42 53.93 -58.08
CA LYS A 5 31.06 53.34 -58.19
C LYS A 5 30.95 51.89 -57.71
N ASN A 6 32.06 51.15 -57.57
CA ASN A 6 32.03 49.72 -57.22
C ASN A 6 32.06 49.45 -55.70
N ASN A 7 32.59 50.38 -54.89
CA ASN A 7 32.70 50.22 -53.44
C ASN A 7 31.33 50.26 -52.73
N ASN A 8 30.38 51.09 -53.19
CA ASN A 8 29.10 51.26 -52.49
C ASN A 8 28.20 50.01 -52.58
N GLY A 9 28.28 49.23 -53.66
CA GLY A 9 27.51 48.00 -53.83
C GLY A 9 28.03 46.83 -52.99
N GLU A 10 29.35 46.69 -52.87
CA GLU A 10 29.98 45.69 -52.00
C GLU A 10 29.70 45.96 -50.52
N ILE A 11 29.71 47.23 -50.14
CA ILE A 11 29.39 47.68 -48.79
C ILE A 11 27.94 47.34 -48.42
N ASP A 12 26.94 47.66 -49.27
CA ASP A 12 25.52 47.30 -49.04
C ASP A 12 25.31 45.77 -48.96
N PHE A 13 25.95 45.00 -49.84
CA PHE A 13 25.86 43.53 -49.80
C PHE A 13 26.42 42.93 -48.50
N LYS A 14 27.54 43.45 -48.00
CA LYS A 14 28.15 43.03 -46.73
C LYS A 14 27.23 43.34 -45.54
N TYR A 15 26.59 44.52 -45.52
CA TYR A 15 25.64 44.90 -44.48
C TYR A 15 24.40 43.99 -44.47
N ARG A 16 23.80 43.70 -45.64
CA ARG A 16 22.65 42.78 -45.76
C ARG A 16 22.96 41.38 -45.24
N LYS A 17 24.14 40.84 -45.56
CA LYS A 17 24.57 39.52 -45.06
C LYS A 17 24.78 39.51 -43.54
N SER A 18 25.26 40.62 -42.96
CA SER A 18 25.41 40.76 -41.51
C SER A 18 24.05 40.78 -40.80
N ILE A 19 23.09 41.55 -41.33
CA ILE A 19 21.72 41.63 -40.81
C ILE A 19 21.05 40.26 -40.87
N LEU A 20 21.19 39.54 -41.99
CA LEU A 20 20.63 38.19 -42.14
C LEU A 20 21.21 37.21 -41.11
N LYS A 21 22.52 37.25 -40.87
CA LYS A 21 23.16 36.41 -39.84
C LYS A 21 22.62 36.71 -38.44
N THR A 22 22.48 37.99 -38.08
CA THR A 22 21.93 38.36 -36.77
C THR A 22 20.49 37.89 -36.59
N LEU A 23 19.67 37.97 -37.64
CA LEU A 23 18.28 37.46 -37.62
C LEU A 23 18.21 35.94 -37.46
N ILE A 24 19.10 35.20 -38.14
CA ILE A 24 19.17 33.73 -38.00
C ILE A 24 19.57 33.37 -36.55
N ILE A 25 20.59 34.03 -36.00
CA ILE A 25 21.06 33.77 -34.63
C ILE A 25 19.96 34.11 -33.61
N SER A 26 19.29 35.25 -33.74
CA SER A 26 18.20 35.62 -32.83
C SER A 26 17.03 34.64 -32.90
N THR A 27 16.69 34.15 -34.09
CA THR A 27 15.63 33.16 -34.28
C THR A 27 15.99 31.82 -33.61
N LEU A 28 17.24 31.36 -33.77
CA LEU A 28 17.73 30.15 -33.11
C LEU A 28 17.74 30.29 -31.58
N LEU A 29 18.11 31.45 -31.05
CA LEU A 29 18.07 31.72 -29.61
C LEU A 29 16.64 31.71 -29.06
N ILE A 30 15.69 32.32 -29.77
CA ILE A 30 14.28 32.30 -29.39
C ILE A 30 13.74 30.86 -29.42
N PHE A 31 14.08 30.09 -30.44
CA PHE A 31 13.68 28.69 -30.53
C PHE A 31 14.27 27.84 -29.40
N ALA A 32 15.55 28.01 -29.08
CA ALA A 32 16.18 27.33 -27.96
C ALA A 32 15.53 27.69 -26.61
N ALA A 33 15.25 28.99 -26.39
CA ALA A 33 14.55 29.46 -25.19
C ALA A 33 13.14 28.86 -25.11
N PHE A 34 12.42 28.79 -26.22
CA PHE A 34 11.10 28.17 -26.29
C PHE A 34 11.15 26.69 -25.87
N VAL A 35 12.09 25.91 -26.43
CA VAL A 35 12.26 24.49 -26.06
C VAL A 35 12.61 24.32 -24.58
N ILE A 36 13.45 25.19 -24.01
CA ILE A 36 13.79 25.15 -22.58
C ILE A 36 12.56 25.44 -21.71
N ILE A 37 11.77 26.47 -22.06
CA ILE A 37 10.55 26.85 -21.34
C ILE A 37 9.52 25.73 -21.42
N GLU A 38 9.30 25.16 -22.61
CA GLU A 38 8.38 24.05 -22.82
C GLU A 38 8.79 22.83 -21.99
N LYS A 39 10.07 22.47 -22.00
CA LYS A 39 10.60 21.38 -21.17
C LYS A 39 10.37 21.63 -19.67
N TYR A 40 10.65 22.84 -19.20
CA TYR A 40 10.45 23.21 -17.80
C TYR A 40 8.97 23.14 -17.39
N PHE A 41 8.07 23.62 -18.25
CA PHE A 41 6.62 23.57 -18.01
C PHE A 41 6.10 22.13 -17.98
N LEU A 42 6.53 21.31 -18.94
CA LEU A 42 6.15 19.89 -19.04
C LEU A 42 6.59 19.09 -17.82
N GLU A 43 7.83 19.28 -17.36
CA GLU A 43 8.38 18.59 -16.18
C GLU A 43 7.59 18.92 -14.90
N ASN A 44 7.21 20.20 -14.72
CA ASN A 44 6.45 20.64 -13.56
C ASN A 44 5.03 20.06 -13.54
N GLU A 45 4.33 20.06 -14.69
CA GLU A 45 2.99 19.46 -14.78
C GLU A 45 3.03 17.94 -14.59
N PHE A 46 4.02 17.27 -15.17
CA PHE A 46 4.20 15.83 -14.98
C PHE A 46 4.48 15.48 -13.51
N LYS A 47 5.38 16.23 -12.84
CA LYS A 47 5.66 16.08 -11.42
C LYS A 47 4.41 16.28 -10.55
N LYS A 48 3.59 17.29 -10.87
CA LYS A 48 2.33 17.57 -10.17
C LYS A 48 1.32 16.44 -10.35
N GLN A 49 1.17 15.92 -11.58
CA GLN A 49 0.27 14.79 -11.86
C GLN A 49 0.71 13.51 -11.13
N ILE A 50 2.01 13.25 -11.08
CA ILE A 50 2.59 12.13 -10.31
C ILE A 50 2.31 12.29 -8.82
N LEU A 51 2.56 13.47 -8.24
CA LEU A 51 2.30 13.70 -6.82
C LEU A 51 0.82 13.54 -6.48
N ASN A 52 -0.07 14.03 -7.35
CA ASN A 52 -1.51 13.86 -7.17
C ASN A 52 -1.95 12.41 -7.31
N SER A 53 -1.43 11.66 -8.29
CA SER A 53 -1.78 10.25 -8.46
C SER A 53 -1.25 9.39 -7.31
N PHE A 54 -0.06 9.70 -6.80
CA PHE A 54 0.46 9.10 -5.56
C PHE A 54 -0.45 9.41 -4.38
N GLY A 55 -0.83 10.68 -4.18
CA GLY A 55 -1.77 11.07 -3.11
C GLY A 55 -3.09 10.29 -3.18
N VAL A 56 -3.69 10.21 -4.37
CA VAL A 56 -4.91 9.42 -4.61
C VAL A 56 -4.69 7.93 -4.33
N SER A 57 -3.53 7.37 -4.72
CA SER A 57 -3.22 5.96 -4.46
C SER A 57 -3.05 5.64 -2.98
N ILE A 58 -2.45 6.54 -2.20
CA ILE A 58 -2.31 6.40 -0.75
C ILE A 58 -3.68 6.45 -0.08
N ILE A 59 -4.51 7.44 -0.41
CA ILE A 59 -5.88 7.56 0.12
C ILE A 59 -6.71 6.33 -0.26
N LYS A 60 -6.56 5.82 -1.49
CA LYS A 60 -7.26 4.59 -1.92
C LYS A 60 -6.81 3.38 -1.10
N LYS A 61 -5.51 3.23 -0.86
CA LYS A 61 -4.95 2.12 -0.05
C LYS A 61 -5.36 2.20 1.41
N GLU A 62 -5.39 3.42 1.96
CA GLU A 62 -5.91 3.68 3.30
C GLU A 62 -7.38 3.29 3.41
N ASN A 63 -8.21 3.68 2.43
CA ASN A 63 -9.62 3.28 2.40
C ASN A 63 -9.80 1.76 2.26
N GLU A 64 -8.99 1.09 1.44
CA GLU A 64 -8.98 -0.38 1.33
C GLU A 64 -8.63 -1.04 2.68
N LEU A 65 -7.62 -0.52 3.38
CA LEU A 65 -7.21 -1.01 4.70
C LEU A 65 -8.29 -0.78 5.77
N ASN A 66 -8.85 0.43 5.84
CA ASN A 66 -9.91 0.77 6.78
C ASN A 66 -11.14 -0.11 6.56
N LYS A 67 -11.49 -0.39 5.30
CA LYS A 67 -12.56 -1.32 4.97
C LYS A 67 -12.23 -2.74 5.45
N LEU A 68 -11.02 -3.23 5.21
CA LEU A 68 -10.59 -4.56 5.66
C LEU A 68 -10.66 -4.69 7.19
N ILE A 69 -10.22 -3.64 7.91
CA ILE A 69 -10.31 -3.59 9.37
C ILE A 69 -11.77 -3.64 9.82
N PHE A 70 -12.62 -2.79 9.26
CA PHE A 70 -14.05 -2.75 9.59
C PHE A 70 -14.76 -4.09 9.32
N ASP A 71 -14.49 -4.71 8.18
CA ASP A 71 -15.05 -6.02 7.81
C ASP A 71 -14.56 -7.13 8.77
N THR A 72 -13.29 -7.05 9.19
CA THR A 72 -12.70 -7.96 10.18
C THR A 72 -13.36 -7.78 11.55
N GLU A 73 -13.54 -6.55 12.01
CA GLU A 73 -14.19 -6.25 13.28
C GLU A 73 -15.63 -6.78 13.33
N ASN A 74 -16.40 -6.55 12.28
CA ASN A 74 -17.77 -7.05 12.18
C ASN A 74 -17.80 -8.58 12.16
N THR A 75 -16.85 -9.21 11.47
CA THR A 75 -16.73 -10.66 11.45
C THR A 75 -16.43 -11.21 12.85
N LEU A 76 -15.51 -10.60 13.59
CA LEU A 76 -15.18 -11.01 14.97
C LEU A 76 -16.37 -10.81 15.93
N LYS A 77 -17.07 -9.67 15.84
CA LYS A 77 -18.30 -9.40 16.60
C LYS A 77 -19.41 -10.39 16.29
N TYR A 78 -19.53 -10.83 15.03
CA TYR A 78 -20.48 -11.85 14.64
C TYR A 78 -20.10 -13.21 15.24
N ILE A 79 -18.86 -13.65 15.05
CA ILE A 79 -18.35 -14.94 15.57
C ILE A 79 -18.55 -15.04 17.09
N SER A 80 -18.15 -14.00 17.84
CA SER A 80 -18.24 -14.01 19.31
C SER A 80 -19.67 -14.13 19.82
N ASN A 81 -20.65 -13.66 19.03
CA ASN A 81 -22.06 -13.68 19.38
C ASN A 81 -22.77 -14.97 18.96
N LEU A 82 -22.18 -15.76 18.07
CA LEU A 82 -22.77 -17.02 17.63
C LEU A 82 -22.93 -18.00 18.80
N LYS A 83 -24.06 -18.69 18.80
CA LYS A 83 -24.37 -19.73 19.80
C LYS A 83 -23.27 -20.80 19.87
N ILE A 84 -22.80 -21.27 18.73
CA ILE A 84 -21.71 -22.25 18.59
C ILE A 84 -20.42 -21.80 19.31
N PHE A 85 -20.07 -20.50 19.27
CA PHE A 85 -18.90 -19.97 19.95
C PHE A 85 -19.12 -19.98 21.46
N LYS A 86 -20.27 -19.47 21.92
CA LYS A 86 -20.65 -19.44 23.34
C LYS A 86 -20.71 -20.84 23.95
N GLU A 87 -21.27 -21.81 23.23
CA GLU A 87 -21.32 -23.21 23.65
C GLU A 87 -19.94 -23.88 23.64
N ALA A 88 -19.11 -23.59 22.65
CA ALA A 88 -17.74 -24.09 22.61
C ALA A 88 -16.90 -23.60 23.80
N VAL A 89 -17.07 -22.32 24.18
CA VAL A 89 -16.43 -21.74 25.37
C VAL A 89 -16.98 -22.35 26.66
N ALA A 90 -18.29 -22.52 26.78
CA ALA A 90 -18.93 -23.03 28.00
C ALA A 90 -18.69 -24.53 28.23
N ASN A 91 -18.78 -25.35 27.18
CA ASN A 91 -18.77 -26.81 27.26
C ASN A 91 -17.42 -27.43 26.86
N ASN A 92 -16.45 -26.59 26.46
CA ASN A 92 -15.15 -27.02 25.94
C ASN A 92 -15.23 -27.99 24.74
N ASN A 93 -16.34 -27.93 23.98
CA ASN A 93 -16.52 -28.72 22.75
C ASN A 93 -16.15 -27.87 21.53
N LEU A 94 -14.89 -27.95 21.12
CA LEU A 94 -14.34 -27.13 20.04
C LEU A 94 -14.61 -27.68 18.63
N GLN A 95 -15.25 -28.85 18.49
CA GLN A 95 -15.35 -29.53 17.19
C GLN A 95 -16.17 -28.73 16.18
N GLU A 96 -17.31 -28.18 16.58
CA GLU A 96 -18.12 -27.36 15.69
C GLU A 96 -17.46 -25.99 15.43
N LEU A 97 -16.85 -25.40 16.48
CA LEU A 97 -16.09 -24.15 16.37
C LEU A 97 -14.92 -24.27 15.38
N LYS A 98 -14.26 -25.42 15.36
CA LYS A 98 -13.19 -25.77 14.42
C LYS A 98 -13.68 -25.73 12.98
N THR A 99 -14.83 -26.33 12.70
CA THR A 99 -15.46 -26.28 11.37
C THR A 99 -15.82 -24.85 10.98
N LEU A 100 -16.40 -24.08 11.91
CA LEU A 100 -16.73 -22.68 11.67
C LEU A 100 -15.48 -21.86 11.32
N PHE A 101 -14.41 -21.97 12.11
CA PHE A 101 -13.16 -21.25 11.87
C PHE A 101 -12.56 -21.60 10.52
N LEU A 102 -12.62 -22.89 10.13
CA LEU A 102 -12.14 -23.34 8.83
C LEU A 102 -12.96 -22.70 7.71
N THR A 103 -14.30 -22.73 7.79
CA THR A 103 -15.19 -22.11 6.79
C THR A 103 -14.95 -20.61 6.67
N ILE A 104 -14.85 -19.89 7.80
CA ILE A 104 -14.59 -18.45 7.79
C ILE A 104 -13.23 -18.14 7.18
N SER A 105 -12.20 -18.93 7.53
CA SER A 105 -10.87 -18.75 6.96
C SER A 105 -10.84 -19.13 5.47
N GLN A 106 -11.72 -20.01 4.99
CA GLN A 106 -11.85 -20.35 3.57
C GLN A 106 -12.49 -19.22 2.78
N THR A 107 -13.55 -18.62 3.31
CA THR A 107 -14.30 -17.54 2.64
C THR A 107 -13.56 -16.20 2.70
N ASN A 108 -12.81 -15.93 3.77
CA ASN A 108 -11.96 -14.74 3.88
C ASN A 108 -10.49 -15.11 3.68
N ILE A 109 -9.98 -14.86 2.47
CA ILE A 109 -8.59 -15.17 2.10
C ILE A 109 -7.54 -14.38 2.90
N TYR A 110 -7.92 -13.25 3.49
CA TYR A 110 -6.99 -12.41 4.27
C TYR A 110 -6.78 -12.93 5.69
N PHE A 111 -7.60 -13.87 6.16
CA PHE A 111 -7.38 -14.55 7.42
C PHE A 111 -6.32 -15.64 7.23
N MET A 112 -5.07 -15.20 7.34
CA MET A 112 -3.92 -16.09 7.36
C MET A 112 -3.97 -16.99 8.59
N GLN A 113 -4.35 -16.44 9.75
CA GLN A 113 -4.51 -17.19 10.98
C GLN A 113 -5.75 -16.73 11.74
N LEU A 114 -6.53 -17.68 12.24
CA LEU A 114 -7.67 -17.42 13.12
C LEU A 114 -7.55 -18.31 14.36
N ARG A 115 -7.51 -17.68 15.54
CA ARG A 115 -7.14 -18.32 16.80
C ARG A 115 -8.21 -18.07 17.87
N PHE A 116 -8.51 -19.10 18.65
CA PHE A 116 -9.18 -18.95 19.94
C PHE A 116 -8.13 -19.16 21.03
N VAL A 117 -7.89 -18.12 21.81
CA VAL A 117 -6.92 -18.07 22.90
C VAL A 117 -7.70 -17.92 24.20
N ASP A 118 -7.38 -18.72 25.20
CA ASP A 118 -8.05 -18.63 26.51
C ASP A 118 -7.58 -17.43 27.34
N ASN A 119 -8.18 -17.27 28.52
CA ASN A 119 -7.87 -16.18 29.45
C ASN A 119 -6.47 -16.24 30.09
N GLN A 120 -5.77 -17.38 29.93
CA GLN A 120 -4.39 -17.58 30.37
C GLN A 120 -3.39 -17.31 29.26
N GLY A 121 -3.84 -17.15 28.01
CA GLY A 121 -2.98 -16.89 26.85
C GLY A 121 -2.63 -18.13 26.04
N LYS A 122 -3.24 -19.28 26.34
CA LYS A 122 -2.98 -20.53 25.62
C LYS A 122 -3.94 -20.70 24.44
N GLU A 123 -3.39 -21.03 23.29
CA GLU A 123 -4.16 -21.36 22.10
C GLU A 123 -4.97 -22.65 22.34
N GLN A 124 -6.28 -22.57 22.13
CA GLN A 124 -7.22 -23.69 22.22
C GLN A 124 -7.61 -24.22 20.84
N LEU A 125 -7.66 -23.32 19.85
CA LEU A 125 -7.92 -23.65 18.46
C LEU A 125 -7.15 -22.67 17.57
N ARG A 126 -6.58 -23.18 16.48
CA ARG A 126 -5.94 -22.37 15.45
C ARG A 126 -6.19 -22.95 14.07
N VAL A 127 -6.62 -22.09 13.17
CA VAL A 127 -6.62 -22.33 11.72
C VAL A 127 -5.50 -21.48 11.13
N ASP A 128 -4.75 -22.06 10.19
CA ASP A 128 -3.61 -21.43 9.54
C ASP A 128 -3.69 -21.61 8.02
N ARG A 129 -3.26 -20.60 7.29
CA ARG A 129 -3.17 -20.55 5.84
C ARG A 129 -1.76 -20.11 5.50
N SER A 130 -1.01 -20.96 4.80
CA SER A 130 0.39 -20.68 4.46
C SER A 130 0.56 -19.61 3.38
N SER A 131 -0.43 -19.45 2.49
CA SER A 131 -0.44 -18.39 1.48
C SER A 131 -1.86 -18.11 0.99
N LEU A 132 -2.07 -16.95 0.34
CA LEU A 132 -3.36 -16.55 -0.21
C LEU A 132 -3.94 -17.57 -1.23
N SER A 133 -3.10 -18.39 -1.86
CA SER A 133 -3.50 -19.40 -2.85
C SER A 133 -3.74 -20.79 -2.27
N VAL A 134 -3.44 -21.02 -0.99
CA VAL A 134 -3.56 -22.33 -0.33
C VAL A 134 -4.78 -22.34 0.57
N ASN A 135 -5.49 -23.46 0.64
CA ASN A 135 -6.62 -23.61 1.56
C ASN A 135 -6.14 -23.59 3.02
N PRO A 136 -6.89 -22.96 3.94
CA PRO A 136 -6.56 -22.98 5.35
C PRO A 136 -6.68 -24.40 5.90
N THR A 137 -5.90 -24.69 6.93
CA THR A 137 -5.85 -25.98 7.61
C THR A 137 -5.88 -25.80 9.12
N ASN A 138 -6.37 -26.82 9.81
CA ASN A 138 -6.38 -26.82 11.26
C ASN A 138 -5.00 -27.18 11.81
N VAL A 139 -4.54 -26.43 12.81
CA VAL A 139 -3.33 -26.76 13.56
C VAL A 139 -3.64 -27.87 14.56
N THR A 140 -2.73 -28.83 14.70
CA THR A 140 -2.85 -29.94 15.64
C THR A 140 -2.63 -29.47 17.08
N LYS A 141 -3.23 -30.14 18.05
CA LYS A 141 -3.15 -29.76 19.47
C LYS A 141 -1.71 -29.62 19.98
N ASN A 142 -0.78 -30.44 19.48
CA ASN A 142 0.62 -30.41 19.89
C ASN A 142 1.39 -29.17 19.37
N ASN A 143 0.83 -28.47 18.37
CA ASN A 143 1.44 -27.29 17.76
C ASN A 143 0.77 -25.99 18.22
N LEU A 144 -0.21 -26.06 19.12
CA LEU A 144 -0.82 -24.90 19.76
C LEU A 144 0.14 -24.31 20.79
N GLN A 145 0.23 -22.98 20.82
CA GLN A 145 1.25 -22.28 21.61
C GLN A 145 0.67 -21.50 22.79
N ASP A 146 1.55 -21.18 23.73
CA ASP A 146 1.31 -20.19 24.76
C ASP A 146 1.73 -18.81 24.24
N LYS A 147 0.81 -17.85 24.26
CA LYS A 147 1.00 -16.46 23.82
C LYS A 147 0.80 -15.47 24.97
N SER A 148 0.78 -15.94 26.21
CA SER A 148 0.59 -15.13 27.42
C SER A 148 1.61 -14.00 27.58
N ASN A 149 2.81 -14.20 27.03
CA ASN A 149 3.92 -13.24 27.06
C ASN A 149 3.92 -12.25 25.89
N ARG A 150 2.97 -12.33 24.96
CA ARG A 150 2.93 -11.43 23.79
C ARG A 150 2.22 -10.13 24.14
N ASP A 151 2.80 -9.01 23.72
CA ASP A 151 2.24 -7.67 23.96
C ASP A 151 0.79 -7.55 23.49
N TYR A 152 0.44 -8.12 22.32
CA TYR A 152 -0.94 -8.08 21.84
C TYR A 152 -1.93 -8.79 22.78
N PHE A 153 -1.50 -9.85 23.47
CA PHE A 153 -2.35 -10.57 24.42
C PHE A 153 -2.49 -9.77 25.72
N ILE A 154 -1.37 -9.22 26.21
CA ILE A 154 -1.34 -8.40 27.43
C ILE A 154 -2.23 -7.15 27.27
N GLU A 155 -2.14 -6.47 26.13
CA GLU A 155 -2.94 -5.27 25.87
C GLU A 155 -4.41 -5.58 25.59
N SER A 156 -4.72 -6.61 24.79
CA SER A 156 -6.11 -6.99 24.50
C SER A 156 -6.90 -7.39 25.75
N LYS A 157 -6.24 -7.99 26.76
CA LYS A 157 -6.88 -8.35 28.03
C LYS A 157 -7.40 -7.14 28.83
N LYS A 158 -6.84 -5.94 28.59
CA LYS A 158 -7.27 -4.70 29.27
C LYS A 158 -8.48 -4.05 28.59
N MET A 159 -8.85 -4.52 27.40
CA MET A 159 -9.91 -3.94 26.58
C MET A 159 -11.22 -4.71 26.74
N SER A 160 -12.35 -3.99 26.65
CA SER A 160 -13.69 -4.57 26.64
C SER A 160 -14.26 -4.77 25.23
N ASP A 161 -13.55 -4.28 24.21
CA ASP A 161 -13.91 -4.36 22.79
C ASP A 161 -12.70 -4.86 21.99
N ILE A 162 -12.81 -4.84 20.66
CA ILE A 162 -11.76 -5.27 19.74
C ILE A 162 -10.51 -4.40 19.92
N TYR A 163 -9.36 -5.08 20.04
CA TYR A 163 -8.04 -4.47 20.07
C TYR A 163 -7.27 -4.82 18.80
N ILE A 164 -6.67 -3.80 18.17
CA ILE A 164 -5.78 -3.94 17.02
C ILE A 164 -4.38 -3.55 17.49
N SER A 165 -3.43 -4.48 17.40
CA SER A 165 -2.04 -4.20 17.78
C SER A 165 -1.29 -3.45 16.68
N ASN A 166 -0.16 -2.85 17.06
CA ASN A 166 0.85 -2.47 16.09
C ASN A 166 1.35 -3.72 15.33
N LEU A 167 1.89 -3.50 14.12
CA LEU A 167 2.52 -4.56 13.36
C LEU A 167 3.79 -5.04 14.09
N ASP A 168 3.86 -6.34 14.34
CA ASP A 168 5.00 -7.02 14.95
C ASP A 168 5.32 -8.28 14.14
N LEU A 169 6.52 -8.83 14.34
CA LEU A 169 6.92 -10.10 13.73
C LEU A 169 6.05 -11.24 14.28
N ASN A 170 5.65 -12.13 13.36
CA ASN A 170 4.91 -13.32 13.72
C ASN A 170 5.86 -14.39 14.25
N ILE A 171 6.03 -14.45 15.57
CA ILE A 171 6.88 -15.46 16.21
C ILE A 171 6.08 -16.73 16.52
N GLU A 172 6.48 -17.85 15.91
CA GLU A 172 5.91 -19.18 16.09
C GLU A 172 6.99 -20.18 16.51
N ASN A 173 6.79 -20.88 17.62
CA ASN A 173 7.80 -21.78 18.22
C ASN A 173 9.17 -21.12 18.42
N GLY A 174 9.21 -19.82 18.72
CA GLY A 174 10.46 -19.06 18.90
C GLY A 174 11.18 -18.66 17.61
N HIS A 175 10.57 -18.86 16.44
CA HIS A 175 11.12 -18.50 15.13
C HIS A 175 10.22 -17.50 14.43
N ILE A 176 10.79 -16.71 13.52
CA ILE A 176 10.07 -15.79 12.63
C ILE A 176 9.55 -16.57 11.42
#